data_AF-A0A3M6TWC5-F1
#
_entry.id   AF-A0A3M6TWC5-F1
#
_cell.length_a   1.000
_cell.length_b   1.000
_cell.length_c   1.000
_cell.angle_alpha   90.00
_cell.angle_beta   90.00
_cell.angle_gamma   90.00
#
_symmetry.space_group_name_H-M   'P 1'
#
loop_
_entity.id
_entity.type
_entity.pdbx_description
1 polymer ?
#
loop_
_entity_poly.entity_id
_entity_poly.type
_entity_poly.pdbx_seq_one_letter_code
_entity_poly.pdbx_strand_id
1 'polypeptide(L)'
;MEANYNEELNATKELLKGLSIHQETTHEAEEEKQYRPSISDHSDDNEEDKLRYNRFIQKGKELGRQGHLERALQLFEKACAIFESEKLLRRIEKIKEAIERYKQEEDEEDEEDDGMCEVGDGFSLPAEIYQSLYPYQLDGVLWFWNLYQKGMGGILGDDM
;
A
#
# COMPACT_ATOMS: atom_id res chain seq x y z
N MET A 1 -32.63 15.54 20.00
CA MET A 1 -31.41 14.75 19.81
C MET A 1 -31.37 13.98 18.49
N GLU A 2 -32.36 14.12 17.59
CA GLU A 2 -32.36 13.43 16.28
C GLU A 2 -32.12 14.35 15.07
N ALA A 3 -32.17 15.67 15.26
CA ALA A 3 -31.97 16.63 14.17
C ALA A 3 -30.50 16.74 13.72
N ASN A 4 -29.55 16.58 14.65
CA ASN A 4 -28.11 16.72 14.37
C ASN A 4 -27.52 15.53 13.60
N TYR A 5 -28.08 14.33 13.79
CA TYR A 5 -27.57 13.12 13.14
C TYR A 5 -27.82 13.13 11.63
N ASN A 6 -28.95 13.68 11.20
CA ASN A 6 -29.29 13.75 9.77
C ASN A 6 -28.52 14.84 9.03
N GLU A 7 -28.10 15.91 9.72
CA GLU A 7 -27.25 16.95 9.13
C GLU A 7 -25.83 16.46 8.88
N GLU A 8 -25.24 15.71 9.83
CA GLU A 8 -23.93 15.05 9.63
C GLU A 8 -23.98 13.98 8.52
N LEU A 9 -25.08 13.24 8.42
CA LEU A 9 -25.26 12.22 7.38
C LEU A 9 -25.43 12.83 5.98
N ASN A 10 -25.96 14.04 5.90
CA ASN A 10 -26.05 14.78 4.64
C ASN A 10 -24.73 15.48 4.29
N ALA A 11 -24.00 16.01 5.27
CA ALA A 11 -22.67 16.59 5.07
C ALA A 11 -21.66 15.54 4.57
N THR A 12 -21.70 14.33 5.12
CA THR A 12 -20.85 13.20 4.67
C THR A 12 -21.21 12.72 3.27
N LYS A 13 -22.49 12.72 2.89
CA LYS A 13 -22.93 12.40 1.52
C LYS A 13 -22.50 13.44 0.48
N GLU A 14 -22.46 14.72 0.84
CA GLU A 14 -21.98 15.78 -0.05
C GLU A 14 -20.45 15.75 -0.21
N LEU A 15 -19.70 15.41 0.85
CA LEU A 15 -18.24 15.19 0.74
C LEU A 15 -17.89 13.97 -0.13
N LEU A 16 -18.67 12.89 -0.05
CA LEU A 16 -18.50 11.69 -0.90
C LEU A 16 -18.82 11.93 -2.38
N LYS A 17 -19.62 12.95 -2.69
CA LYS A 17 -19.96 13.33 -4.07
C LYS A 17 -18.75 13.88 -4.85
N GLY A 18 -17.79 14.50 -4.14
CA GLY A 18 -16.55 15.04 -4.73
C GLY A 18 -15.45 14.00 -4.96
N LEU A 19 -15.55 12.82 -4.35
CA LEU A 19 -14.60 11.70 -4.52
C LEU A 19 -14.99 10.77 -5.69
N SER A 20 -16.09 11.06 -6.38
CA SER A 20 -16.50 10.33 -7.57
C SER A 20 -15.69 10.80 -8.79
N ILE A 21 -14.47 10.27 -8.92
CA ILE A 21 -13.69 10.35 -10.15
C ILE A 21 -14.53 9.71 -11.25
N HIS A 22 -15.14 10.55 -12.08
CA HIS A 22 -15.75 10.15 -13.32
C HIS A 22 -14.65 9.59 -14.22
N GLN A 23 -14.58 8.26 -14.33
CA GLN A 23 -14.13 7.65 -15.57
C GLN A 23 -15.39 7.33 -16.37
N GLU A 24 -15.53 8.10 -17.45
CA GLU A 24 -16.56 7.99 -18.47
C GLU A 24 -16.75 6.53 -18.88
N THR A 25 -17.90 5.98 -18.49
CA THR A 25 -18.45 4.78 -19.12
C THR A 25 -18.83 5.13 -20.55
N THR A 26 -17.93 4.85 -21.49
CA THR A 26 -18.31 4.63 -22.88
C THR A 26 -19.19 3.38 -22.92
N HIS A 27 -20.48 3.61 -23.19
CA HIS A 27 -21.42 2.56 -23.53
C HIS A 27 -21.04 1.95 -24.88
N GLU A 28 -20.19 0.93 -24.86
CA GLU A 28 -20.18 -0.08 -25.92
C GLU A 28 -21.14 -1.18 -25.50
N ALA A 29 -22.27 -1.24 -26.20
CA ALA A 29 -23.25 -2.31 -26.09
C ALA A 29 -22.60 -3.62 -26.57
N GLU A 30 -22.09 -4.42 -25.62
CA GLU A 30 -21.69 -5.80 -25.90
C GLU A 30 -22.92 -6.71 -25.81
N GLU A 31 -23.21 -7.37 -26.94
CA GLU A 31 -24.25 -8.38 -27.11
C GLU A 31 -24.18 -9.46 -26.00
N GLU A 32 -25.20 -9.52 -25.14
CA GLU A 32 -25.47 -10.70 -24.33
C GLU A 32 -25.85 -11.87 -25.25
N LYS A 33 -24.87 -12.68 -25.66
CA LYS A 33 -25.15 -14.00 -26.22
C LYS A 33 -25.52 -14.94 -25.09
N GLN A 34 -26.82 -14.97 -24.78
CA GLN A 34 -27.46 -15.96 -23.94
C GLN A 34 -27.28 -17.36 -24.55
N TYR A 35 -26.28 -18.10 -24.09
CA TYR A 35 -25.98 -19.45 -24.59
C TYR A 35 -26.94 -20.47 -23.96
N ARG A 36 -27.81 -21.07 -24.78
CA ARG A 36 -28.68 -22.20 -24.40
C ARG A 36 -27.87 -23.51 -24.51
N PRO A 37 -27.78 -24.34 -23.45
CA PRO A 37 -27.02 -25.59 -23.53
C PRO A 37 -27.73 -26.59 -24.44
N SER A 38 -27.09 -26.96 -25.54
CA SER A 38 -27.46 -28.15 -26.31
C SER A 38 -26.67 -29.31 -25.73
N ILE A 39 -27.38 -30.32 -25.21
CA ILE A 39 -26.79 -31.51 -24.62
C ILE A 39 -26.09 -32.31 -25.74
N SER A 40 -24.76 -32.34 -25.71
CA SER A 40 -23.94 -33.30 -26.45
C SER A 40 -22.87 -33.83 -25.50
N ASP A 41 -23.06 -35.09 -25.17
CA ASP A 41 -22.24 -35.96 -24.35
C ASP A 41 -20.86 -36.15 -25.04
N HIS A 42 -19.79 -35.52 -24.53
CA HIS A 42 -18.33 -35.77 -24.76
C HIS A 42 -17.43 -34.50 -24.64
N SER A 43 -17.37 -33.83 -23.47
CA SER A 43 -16.33 -32.80 -23.19
C SER A 43 -16.30 -32.33 -21.71
N ASP A 44 -16.08 -33.24 -20.75
CA ASP A 44 -16.19 -32.89 -19.32
C ASP A 44 -15.00 -32.05 -18.79
N ASP A 45 -13.77 -32.36 -19.20
CA ASP A 45 -12.56 -31.64 -18.73
C ASP A 45 -12.52 -30.16 -19.15
N ASN A 46 -13.00 -29.85 -20.37
CA ASN A 46 -12.98 -28.48 -20.90
C ASN A 46 -14.03 -27.57 -20.23
N GLU A 47 -15.15 -28.13 -19.78
CA GLU A 47 -16.15 -27.36 -19.03
C GLU A 47 -15.72 -27.10 -17.59
N GLU A 48 -15.05 -28.05 -16.95
CA GLU A 48 -14.51 -27.85 -15.60
C GLU A 48 -13.44 -26.75 -15.57
N ASP A 49 -12.54 -26.73 -16.56
CA ASP A 49 -11.51 -25.68 -16.70
C ASP A 49 -12.11 -24.31 -16.98
N LYS A 50 -13.16 -24.22 -17.80
CA LYS A 50 -13.91 -22.96 -17.99
C LYS A 50 -14.56 -22.48 -16.70
N LEU A 51 -15.15 -23.38 -15.91
CA LEU A 51 -15.75 -23.05 -14.62
C LEU A 51 -14.70 -22.54 -13.63
N ARG A 52 -13.54 -23.21 -13.56
CA ARG A 52 -12.40 -22.80 -12.72
C ARG A 52 -11.85 -21.44 -13.14
N TYR A 53 -11.66 -21.22 -14.44
CA TYR A 53 -11.24 -19.93 -14.99
C TYR A 53 -12.19 -18.80 -14.59
N ASN A 54 -13.49 -18.97 -14.83
CA ASN A 54 -14.50 -17.97 -14.51
C ASN A 54 -14.55 -17.66 -13.02
N ARG A 55 -14.42 -18.68 -12.17
CA ARG A 55 -14.34 -18.51 -10.71
C ARG A 55 -13.11 -17.68 -10.31
N PHE A 56 -11.94 -17.95 -10.90
CA PHE A 56 -10.73 -17.17 -10.63
C PHE A 56 -10.85 -15.73 -11.09
N ILE A 57 -11.42 -15.48 -12.27
CA ILE A 57 -11.65 -14.12 -12.77
C ILE A 57 -12.61 -13.34 -11.86
N GLN A 58 -13.74 -13.93 -11.46
CA GLN A 58 -14.71 -13.28 -10.59
C GLN A 58 -14.10 -12.94 -9.23
N LYS A 59 -13.41 -13.91 -8.60
CA LYS A 59 -12.79 -13.70 -7.28
C LYS A 59 -11.61 -12.73 -7.34
N GLY A 60 -10.82 -12.75 -8.41
CA GLY A 60 -9.73 -11.79 -8.63
C GLY A 60 -10.24 -10.36 -8.80
N LYS A 61 -11.35 -10.16 -9.52
CA LYS A 61 -11.99 -8.85 -9.64
C LYS A 61 -12.51 -8.33 -8.29
N GLU A 62 -13.14 -9.19 -7.51
CA GLU A 62 -13.65 -8.84 -6.18
C GLU A 62 -12.50 -8.44 -5.23
N LEU A 63 -11.43 -9.24 -5.16
CA LEU A 63 -10.27 -8.90 -4.33
C LEU A 63 -9.56 -7.63 -4.80
N GLY A 64 -9.51 -7.39 -6.11
CA GLY A 64 -9.00 -6.14 -6.65
C GLY A 64 -9.83 -4.92 -6.22
N ARG A 65 -11.16 -5.04 -6.16
CA ARG A 65 -12.04 -3.98 -5.61
C ARG A 65 -11.84 -3.75 -4.12
N GLN A 66 -11.47 -4.80 -3.38
CA GLN A 66 -11.19 -4.74 -1.95
C GLN A 66 -9.75 -4.25 -1.64
N GLY A 67 -8.92 -3.96 -2.65
CA GLY A 67 -7.53 -3.52 -2.47
C GLY A 67 -6.55 -4.66 -2.17
N HIS A 68 -6.97 -5.91 -2.19
CA HIS A 68 -6.09 -7.07 -1.96
C HIS A 68 -5.35 -7.47 -3.25
N LEU A 69 -4.45 -6.60 -3.71
CA LEU A 69 -3.82 -6.67 -5.03
C LEU A 69 -2.98 -7.94 -5.23
N GLU A 70 -2.22 -8.39 -4.23
CA GLU A 70 -1.39 -9.61 -4.31
C GLU A 70 -2.25 -10.86 -4.45
N ARG A 71 -3.34 -10.92 -3.69
CA ARG A 71 -4.28 -12.06 -3.75
C ARG A 71 -5.05 -12.05 -5.07
N ALA A 72 -5.42 -10.87 -5.57
CA ALA A 72 -6.02 -10.71 -6.88
C ALA A 72 -5.08 -11.16 -8.00
N LEU A 73 -3.80 -10.76 -7.93
CA LEU A 73 -2.74 -11.14 -8.86
C LEU A 73 -2.59 -12.67 -8.93
N GLN A 74 -2.49 -13.35 -7.79
CA GLN A 74 -2.38 -14.81 -7.74
C GLN A 74 -3.56 -15.52 -8.40
N LEU A 75 -4.78 -14.96 -8.30
CA LEU A 75 -5.95 -15.53 -8.96
C LEU A 75 -5.93 -15.29 -10.47
N PHE A 76 -5.46 -14.13 -10.91
CA PHE A 76 -5.30 -13.86 -12.34
C PHE A 76 -4.19 -14.71 -12.96
N GLU A 77 -3.09 -14.95 -12.27
CA GLU A 77 -2.04 -15.88 -12.71
C GLU A 77 -2.55 -17.33 -12.79
N LYS A 78 -3.33 -17.78 -11.80
CA LYS A 78 -4.03 -19.08 -11.85
C LYS A 78 -5.03 -19.18 -13.00
N ALA A 79 -5.76 -18.10 -13.29
CA ALA A 79 -6.65 -18.05 -14.45
C ALA A 79 -5.86 -18.11 -15.76
N CYS A 80 -4.72 -17.42 -15.84
CA CYS A 80 -3.85 -17.40 -17.02
C CYS A 80 -3.24 -18.77 -17.31
N ALA A 81 -2.94 -19.55 -16.26
CA ALA A 81 -2.47 -20.92 -16.39
C ALA A 81 -3.52 -21.87 -17.00
N ILE A 82 -4.81 -21.53 -16.94
CA ILE A 82 -5.89 -22.29 -17.59
C ILE A 82 -6.10 -21.75 -19.01
N PHE A 83 -6.40 -20.46 -19.12
CA PHE A 83 -6.60 -19.78 -20.40
C PHE A 83 -5.81 -18.47 -20.44
N GLU A 84 -4.73 -18.48 -21.20
CA GLU A 84 -3.97 -17.29 -21.49
C GLU A 84 -4.77 -16.39 -22.45
N SER A 85 -4.86 -15.11 -22.10
CA SER A 85 -5.51 -14.09 -22.93
C SER A 85 -4.75 -12.79 -22.79
N GLU A 86 -4.56 -12.08 -23.90
CA GLU A 86 -3.88 -10.79 -23.91
C GLU A 86 -4.54 -9.77 -22.95
N LYS A 87 -5.88 -9.75 -22.90
CA LYS A 87 -6.63 -8.91 -21.94
C LYS A 87 -6.29 -9.24 -20.47
N LEU A 88 -6.02 -10.50 -20.16
CA LEU A 88 -5.71 -10.96 -18.80
C LEU A 88 -4.25 -10.63 -18.46
N LEU A 89 -3.32 -10.85 -19.39
CA LEU A 89 -1.91 -10.49 -19.23
C LEU A 89 -1.74 -9.00 -18.96
N ARG A 90 -2.37 -8.13 -19.76
CA ARG A 90 -2.36 -6.68 -19.52
C ARG A 90 -2.92 -6.28 -18.15
N ARG A 91 -3.87 -7.05 -17.62
CA ARG A 91 -4.43 -6.81 -16.29
C ARG A 91 -3.48 -7.25 -15.17
N ILE A 92 -2.80 -8.38 -15.36
CA ILE A 92 -1.74 -8.88 -14.46
C ILE A 92 -0.62 -7.85 -14.37
N GLU A 93 -0.15 -7.34 -15.51
CA GLU A 93 0.91 -6.32 -15.59
C GLU A 93 0.54 -5.05 -14.81
N LYS A 94 -0.65 -4.49 -15.07
CA LYS A 94 -1.14 -3.31 -14.32
C LYS A 94 -1.23 -3.52 -12.81
N ILE A 95 -1.59 -4.72 -12.37
CA ILE A 95 -1.66 -5.04 -10.93
C ILE A 95 -0.25 -5.18 -10.35
N LYS A 96 0.71 -5.76 -11.08
CA LYS A 96 2.11 -5.81 -10.67
C LYS A 96 2.70 -4.41 -10.52
N GLU A 97 2.48 -3.55 -11.50
CA GLU A 97 2.89 -2.14 -11.43
C GLU A 97 2.26 -1.42 -10.22
N ALA A 98 0.98 -1.66 -9.94
CA ALA A 98 0.33 -1.06 -8.78
C ALA A 98 0.96 -1.54 -7.45
N ILE A 99 1.23 -2.84 -7.30
CA ILE A 99 1.89 -3.39 -6.11
C ILE A 99 3.30 -2.78 -5.95
N GLU A 100 4.05 -2.66 -7.04
CA GLU A 100 5.40 -2.11 -6.99
C GLU A 100 5.40 -0.63 -6.57
N ARG A 101 4.46 0.17 -7.08
CA ARG A 101 4.31 1.56 -6.63
C ARG A 101 4.00 1.67 -5.13
N TYR A 102 3.09 0.83 -4.62
CA TYR A 102 2.78 0.84 -3.18
C TYR A 102 3.98 0.46 -2.32
N LYS A 103 4.83 -0.46 -2.78
CA LYS A 103 6.07 -0.80 -2.07
C LYS A 103 7.08 0.34 -2.10
N GLN A 104 7.22 1.01 -3.23
CA GLN A 104 8.11 2.18 -3.35
C GLN A 104 7.63 3.32 -2.45
N GLU A 105 6.32 3.59 -2.39
CA GLU A 105 5.74 4.56 -1.47
C GLU A 105 5.97 4.17 0.00
N GLU A 106 5.86 2.88 0.35
CA GLU A 106 6.15 2.37 1.71
C GLU A 106 7.64 2.49 2.07
N ASP A 107 8.55 2.16 1.14
CA ASP A 107 10.00 2.31 1.33
C ASP A 107 10.43 3.80 1.40
N GLU A 108 9.75 4.70 0.67
CA GLU A 108 10.00 6.16 0.71
C GLU A 108 9.53 6.79 2.04
N GLU A 109 8.48 6.27 2.69
CA GLU A 109 8.03 6.73 4.02
C GLU A 109 8.99 6.34 5.15
N ASP A 110 9.68 5.20 5.04
CA ASP A 110 10.71 4.79 6.00
C ASP A 110 12.08 5.48 5.78
N GLU A 111 12.27 6.14 4.63
CA GLU A 111 13.44 6.97 4.30
C GLU A 111 13.23 8.47 4.62
N GLU A 112 12.23 8.84 5.42
CA GLU A 112 12.26 10.14 6.10
C GLU A 112 13.39 10.11 7.15
N ASP A 113 14.61 10.47 6.72
CA ASP A 113 15.71 10.88 7.59
C ASP A 113 15.14 11.91 8.56
N ASP A 114 14.88 11.49 9.80
CA ASP A 114 14.33 12.32 10.87
C ASP A 114 15.28 13.47 11.24
N GLY A 115 16.43 13.53 10.55
CA GLY A 115 17.46 14.54 10.70
C GLY A 115 18.19 14.37 12.02
N MET A 116 18.13 13.19 12.65
CA MET A 116 18.80 12.89 13.90
C MET A 116 20.00 11.98 13.68
N CYS A 117 21.15 12.39 14.20
CA CYS A 117 22.37 11.60 14.23
C CYS A 117 22.59 11.05 15.64
N GLU A 118 22.73 9.73 15.75
CA GLU A 118 23.05 9.08 17.03
C GLU A 118 24.47 9.45 17.49
N VAL A 119 24.57 9.97 18.71
CA VAL A 119 25.85 10.26 19.38
C VAL A 119 26.30 9.06 20.21
N GLY A 120 25.36 8.36 20.86
CA GLY A 120 25.61 7.17 21.68
C GLY A 120 24.64 7.05 22.86
N ASP A 121 24.58 5.88 23.50
CA ASP A 121 23.73 5.60 24.67
C ASP A 121 22.24 6.00 24.49
N GLY A 122 21.71 5.85 23.27
CA GLY A 122 20.35 6.23 22.90
C GLY A 122 20.11 7.75 22.88
N PHE A 123 21.18 8.54 22.81
CA PHE A 123 21.14 9.99 22.63
C PHE A 123 21.47 10.36 21.19
N SER A 124 20.61 11.20 20.60
CA SER A 124 20.78 11.70 19.25
C SER A 124 20.71 13.23 19.23
N LEU A 125 21.39 13.82 18.27
CA LEU A 125 21.37 15.25 18.01
C LEU A 125 20.84 15.52 16.60
N PRO A 126 20.23 16.68 16.33
CA PRO A 126 19.96 17.11 14.97
C PRO A 126 21.25 17.09 14.14
N ALA A 127 21.16 16.62 12.89
CA ALA A 127 22.29 16.40 12.00
C ALA A 127 23.15 17.65 11.81
N GLU A 128 22.52 18.84 11.74
CA GLU A 128 23.23 20.12 11.65
C GLU A 128 24.14 20.36 12.87
N ILE A 129 23.66 20.05 14.08
CA ILE A 129 24.46 20.20 15.31
C ILE A 129 25.54 19.13 15.36
N TYR A 130 25.19 17.87 15.08
CA TYR A 130 26.14 16.77 15.07
C TYR A 130 27.33 17.05 14.16
N GLN A 131 27.07 17.56 12.95
CA GLN A 131 28.10 17.90 11.97
C GLN A 131 28.91 19.16 12.34
N SER A 132 28.37 20.04 13.19
CA SER A 132 29.07 21.23 13.68
C SER A 132 30.04 20.96 14.84
N LEU A 133 29.96 19.78 15.45
CA LEU A 133 30.77 19.39 16.61
C LEU A 133 31.98 18.56 16.20
N TYR A 134 33.11 18.81 16.84
CA TYR A 134 34.27 17.93 16.75
C TYR A 134 34.04 16.64 17.54
N PRO A 135 34.74 15.53 17.22
CA PRO A 135 34.57 14.26 17.93
C PRO A 135 34.71 14.37 19.45
N TYR A 136 35.68 15.14 19.96
CA TYR A 136 35.85 15.33 21.40
C TYR A 136 34.69 16.12 22.05
N GLN A 137 34.01 16.98 21.28
CA GLN A 137 32.83 17.70 21.77
C GLN A 137 31.62 16.76 21.82
N LEU A 138 31.47 15.85 20.85
CA LEU A 138 30.46 14.80 20.89
C LEU A 138 30.66 13.90 22.12
N ASP A 139 31.90 13.51 22.43
CA ASP A 139 32.23 12.77 23.66
C ASP A 139 31.82 13.56 24.92
N GLY A 140 32.07 14.87 24.95
CA GLY A 140 31.65 15.76 26.04
C GLY A 140 30.14 15.84 26.20
N VAL A 141 29.40 15.95 25.09
CA VAL A 141 27.93 15.94 25.09
C VAL A 141 27.40 14.60 25.58
N LEU A 142 27.95 13.49 25.10
CA LEU A 142 27.59 12.15 25.55
C LEU A 142 27.89 11.94 27.05
N TRP A 143 28.97 12.55 27.55
CA TRP A 143 29.26 12.56 28.99
C TRP A 143 28.21 13.33 29.79
N PHE A 144 27.75 14.49 29.32
CA PHE A 144 26.65 15.23 29.95
C PHE A 144 25.34 14.44 29.93
N TRP A 145 25.02 13.78 28.82
CA TRP A 145 23.85 12.89 28.71
C TRP A 145 23.88 11.81 29.80
N ASN A 146 25.02 11.16 29.97
CA ASN A 146 25.22 10.14 30.99
C ASN A 146 25.08 10.65 32.44
N LEU A 147 25.47 11.90 32.71
CA LEU A 147 25.21 12.54 34.00
C LEU A 147 23.73 12.84 34.21
N TYR A 148 23.06 13.37 33.19
CA TYR A 148 21.64 13.66 33.21
C TYR A 148 20.80 12.41 33.49
N GLN A 149 21.08 11.30 32.81
CA GLN A 149 20.39 10.02 33.04
C GLN A 149 20.54 9.51 34.49
N LYS A 150 21.64 9.85 35.17
CA LYS A 150 21.90 9.49 36.56
C LYS A 150 21.36 10.51 37.57
N GLY A 151 20.77 11.62 37.11
CA GLY A 151 20.31 12.71 37.97
C GLY A 151 21.44 13.43 38.70
N MET A 152 22.64 13.45 38.11
CA MET A 152 23.83 14.05 38.72
C MET A 152 24.27 15.30 37.96
N GLY A 153 24.93 16.21 38.69
CA GLY A 153 25.69 17.30 38.08
C GLY A 153 27.16 16.92 37.86
N GLY A 154 27.91 17.80 37.19
CA GLY A 154 29.35 17.63 36.95
C GLY A 154 30.02 18.96 36.59
N ILE A 155 31.34 19.00 36.67
CA ILE A 155 32.17 20.13 36.26
C ILE A 155 32.95 19.69 35.02
N LEU A 156 32.80 20.42 33.91
CA LEU A 156 33.61 20.24 32.71
C LEU A 156 34.77 21.23 32.74
N GLY A 157 36.00 20.72 32.75
CA GLY A 157 37.23 21.51 32.73
C GLY A 157 37.95 21.37 31.40
N ASP A 158 37.28 21.77 30.31
CA ASP A 158 37.89 21.80 28.97
C ASP A 158 38.90 22.96 28.87
N ASP A 159 39.89 22.83 27.99
CA ASP A 159 40.87 23.88 27.72
C ASP A 159 40.26 24.97 26.82
N MET A 160 40.70 26.24 26.96
CA MET A 160 40.12 27.40 26.23
C MET A 160 40.75 27.68 24.87
#